data_AF-A0A8X8WZW3-F1
#
_entry.id   AF-A0A8X8WZW3-F1
#
_cell.length_a   1.000
_cell.length_b   1.000
_cell.length_c   1.000
_cell.angle_alpha   90.00
_cell.angle_beta   90.00
_cell.angle_gamma   90.00
#
_symmetry.space_group_name_H-M   'P 1'
#
loop_
_entity.id
_entity.type
_entity.pdbx_description
1 polymer ?
#
loop_
_entity_poly.entity_id
_entity_poly.type
_entity_poly.pdbx_seq_one_letter_code
_entity_poly.pdbx_strand_id
1 'polypeptide(L)'
;MIDEKKQKKSVEDEKQSEIAENVSQRLPVKRKPLYFVDAISQLNEAQINSVKELGFESVLHYRIEYIPSRLAFSLLKSFDEEKCKIKLYNGKKIHITEDDVELVYGFPRGDITYCREKWKSNAPLMRELAEQCDTKPGNVNHKAVEQLMLADQKGGPQFKILFLVLLESALIEPSTCGMIKSKIGEIIDDLDNVRNINWCSYTIYVLKFAMGNWSKTEKNAFAGPLPFFMAAYYHKHVVSPASAAGAPSGSRVPVGNMFGLQERAERREQRVKKVMDLSCGDHRNPIQMQLKVEEEGDGGGGRAAEKKQASKDWESMSLSEKAVELYVGEK
;
A
#
# COMPACT_ATOMS: atom_id res chain seq x y z
N MET A 1 2.27 -44.64 -1.08
CA MET A 1 3.27 -43.87 -1.85
C MET A 1 2.73 -43.22 -3.13
N ILE A 2 1.89 -43.89 -3.94
CA ILE A 2 1.33 -43.29 -5.18
C ILE A 2 0.19 -42.30 -4.86
N ASP A 3 -0.68 -42.60 -3.89
CA ASP A 3 -1.79 -41.73 -3.51
C ASP A 3 -1.34 -40.42 -2.82
N GLU A 4 -0.32 -40.46 -1.96
CA GLU A 4 0.22 -39.25 -1.32
C GLU A 4 0.86 -38.29 -2.34
N LYS A 5 1.52 -38.80 -3.37
CA LYS A 5 2.10 -37.95 -4.44
C LYS A 5 1.02 -37.31 -5.31
N LYS A 6 -0.08 -38.02 -5.57
CA LYS A 6 -1.21 -37.52 -6.36
C LYS A 6 -1.99 -36.45 -5.60
N GLN A 7 -2.18 -36.64 -4.29
CA GLN A 7 -2.85 -35.70 -3.40
C GLN A 7 -2.00 -34.45 -3.11
N LYS A 8 -0.68 -34.58 -3.06
CA LYS A 8 0.24 -33.44 -2.91
C LYS A 8 0.29 -32.58 -4.19
N LYS A 9 0.28 -33.23 -5.36
CA LYS A 9 0.24 -32.56 -6.66
C LYS A 9 -1.06 -31.79 -6.91
N SER A 10 -2.23 -32.35 -6.55
CA SER A 10 -3.51 -31.65 -6.68
C SER A 10 -3.63 -30.42 -5.79
N VAL A 11 -3.07 -30.46 -4.58
CA VAL A 11 -3.03 -29.30 -3.66
C VAL A 11 -2.05 -28.21 -4.12
N GLU A 12 -0.96 -28.60 -4.78
CA GLU A 12 -0.01 -27.66 -5.39
C GLU A 12 -0.60 -26.98 -6.64
N ASP A 13 -1.32 -27.73 -7.48
CA ASP A 13 -1.99 -27.20 -8.67
C ASP A 13 -3.14 -26.22 -8.30
N GLU A 14 -3.96 -26.53 -7.28
CA GLU A 14 -5.00 -25.61 -6.77
C GLU A 14 -4.41 -24.33 -6.19
N LYS A 15 -3.33 -24.43 -5.41
CA LYS A 15 -2.61 -23.25 -4.90
C LYS A 15 -2.04 -22.40 -6.02
N GLN A 16 -1.49 -23.03 -7.07
CA GLN A 16 -0.97 -22.30 -8.23
C GLN A 16 -2.08 -21.58 -9.02
N SER A 17 -3.26 -22.18 -9.20
CA SER A 17 -4.40 -21.51 -9.84
C SER A 17 -4.94 -20.35 -9.01
N GLU A 18 -5.05 -20.52 -7.70
CA GLU A 18 -5.53 -19.47 -6.78
C GLU A 18 -4.53 -18.30 -6.72
N ILE A 19 -3.23 -18.58 -6.77
CA ILE A 19 -2.18 -17.55 -6.89
C ILE A 19 -2.29 -16.80 -8.23
N ALA A 20 -2.48 -17.51 -9.34
CA ALA A 20 -2.60 -16.89 -10.67
C ALA A 20 -3.82 -15.97 -10.77
N GLU A 21 -4.97 -16.39 -10.23
CA GLU A 21 -6.17 -15.55 -10.15
C GLU A 21 -5.94 -14.31 -9.27
N ASN A 22 -5.33 -14.47 -8.09
CA ASN A 22 -5.04 -13.37 -7.19
C ASN A 22 -4.03 -12.35 -7.77
N VAL A 23 -3.09 -12.78 -8.61
CA VAL A 23 -2.12 -11.88 -9.29
C VAL A 23 -2.78 -11.06 -10.40
N SER A 24 -3.86 -11.56 -11.00
CA SER A 24 -4.62 -10.85 -12.03
C SER A 24 -5.54 -9.77 -11.44
N GLN A 25 -6.10 -10.03 -10.25
CA GLN A 25 -7.07 -9.15 -9.59
C GLN A 25 -6.47 -7.80 -9.17
N ARG A 26 -7.29 -6.76 -9.26
CA ARG A 26 -6.94 -5.38 -8.91
C ARG A 26 -7.82 -4.90 -7.78
N LEU A 27 -7.21 -4.33 -6.75
CA LEU A 27 -7.96 -3.67 -5.69
C LEU A 27 -8.64 -2.41 -6.24
N PRO A 28 -9.97 -2.25 -6.06
CA PRO A 28 -10.64 -1.00 -6.41
C PRO A 28 -10.14 0.14 -5.52
N VAL A 29 -9.51 1.17 -6.11
CA VAL A 29 -9.07 2.37 -5.40
C VAL A 29 -10.02 3.52 -5.73
N LYS A 30 -10.82 3.96 -4.75
CA LYS A 30 -11.85 4.99 -4.96
C LYS A 30 -11.29 6.41 -4.98
N ARG A 31 -10.21 6.66 -4.23
CA ARG A 31 -9.49 7.93 -4.20
C ARG A 31 -8.00 7.64 -4.13
N LYS A 32 -7.22 8.30 -4.99
CA LYS A 32 -5.75 8.16 -5.02
C LYS A 32 -5.14 9.04 -3.94
N PRO A 33 -4.06 8.61 -3.25
CA PRO A 33 -3.42 9.40 -2.20
C PRO A 33 -2.97 10.81 -2.60
N LEU A 34 -2.70 11.04 -3.90
CA LEU A 34 -2.28 12.33 -4.45
C LEU A 34 -3.11 13.53 -3.96
N TYR A 35 -4.43 13.39 -3.79
CA TYR A 35 -5.25 14.53 -3.36
C TYR A 35 -4.82 15.10 -2.00
N PHE A 36 -4.36 14.24 -1.09
CA PHE A 36 -3.93 14.66 0.23
C PHE A 36 -2.56 15.33 0.16
N VAL A 37 -1.66 14.84 -0.71
CA VAL A 37 -0.37 15.48 -1.01
C VAL A 37 -0.58 16.89 -1.57
N ASP A 38 -1.51 17.04 -2.52
CA ASP A 38 -1.86 18.34 -3.09
C ASP A 38 -2.42 19.28 -2.02
N ALA A 39 -3.33 18.79 -1.17
CA ALA A 39 -3.94 19.58 -0.10
C ALA A 39 -2.91 20.12 0.90
N ILE A 40 -2.00 19.26 1.41
CA ILE A 40 -0.99 19.70 2.39
C ILE A 40 0.08 20.61 1.78
N SER A 41 0.33 20.51 0.47
CA SER A 41 1.32 21.37 -0.22
C SER A 41 0.88 22.83 -0.36
N GLN A 42 -0.43 23.09 -0.22
CA GLN A 42 -1.05 24.40 -0.38
C GLN A 42 -1.25 25.13 0.96
N LEU A 43 -0.89 24.51 2.09
CA LEU A 43 -1.08 25.11 3.41
C LEU A 43 -0.19 26.33 3.60
N ASN A 44 -0.77 27.40 4.16
CA ASN A 44 -0.02 28.58 4.58
C ASN A 44 0.67 28.35 5.94
N GLU A 45 1.45 29.33 6.41
CA GLU A 45 2.21 29.21 7.65
C GLU A 45 1.34 29.01 8.90
N ALA A 46 0.21 29.73 9.02
CA ALA A 46 -0.71 29.60 10.15
C ALA A 46 -1.35 28.19 10.19
N GLN A 47 -1.77 27.69 9.03
CA GLN A 47 -2.30 26.34 8.86
C GLN A 47 -1.25 25.27 9.18
N ILE A 48 -0.01 25.44 8.72
CA ILE A 48 1.12 24.56 9.06
C ILE A 48 1.36 24.53 10.58
N ASN A 49 1.33 25.68 11.25
CA ASN A 49 1.50 25.74 12.70
C ASN A 49 0.37 25.00 13.42
N SER A 50 -0.87 25.11 12.95
CA SER A 50 -1.98 24.33 13.49
C SER A 50 -1.82 22.83 13.29
N VAL A 51 -1.25 22.36 12.17
CA VAL A 51 -0.93 20.94 11.96
C VAL A 51 0.14 20.47 12.95
N LYS A 52 1.17 21.29 13.21
CA LYS A 52 2.20 21.00 14.23
C LYS A 52 1.60 20.95 15.63
N GLU A 53 0.71 21.87 15.95
CA GLU A 53 -0.01 21.86 17.21
C GLU A 53 -0.79 20.56 17.38
N LEU A 54 -1.50 20.07 16.37
CA LEU A 54 -2.21 18.79 16.46
C LEU A 54 -1.28 17.57 16.58
N GLY A 55 0.04 17.73 16.45
CA GLY A 55 1.02 16.65 16.55
C GLY A 55 1.31 15.93 15.22
N PHE A 56 0.90 16.51 14.08
CA PHE A 56 1.02 15.88 12.76
C PHE A 56 2.07 16.55 11.87
N GLU A 57 3.12 17.13 12.45
CA GLU A 57 4.15 17.84 11.67
C GLU A 57 4.82 16.96 10.60
N SER A 58 5.04 15.69 10.92
CA SER A 58 5.66 14.71 10.00
C SER A 58 4.80 14.46 8.76
N VAL A 59 3.48 14.61 8.88
CA VAL A 59 2.53 14.41 7.77
C VAL A 59 2.72 15.48 6.69
N LEU A 60 3.24 16.67 7.01
CA LEU A 60 3.56 17.71 6.02
C LEU A 60 4.60 17.25 4.99
N HIS A 61 5.40 16.22 5.35
CA HIS A 61 6.38 15.58 4.48
C HIS A 61 5.85 14.32 3.77
N TYR A 62 4.55 14.04 3.86
CA TYR A 62 3.93 12.90 3.17
C TYR A 62 3.98 13.07 1.65
N ARG A 63 4.45 12.03 0.93
CA ARG A 63 4.66 12.04 -0.54
C ARG A 63 4.18 10.75 -1.25
N ILE A 64 3.35 9.92 -0.61
CA ILE A 64 2.78 8.76 -1.31
C ILE A 64 1.65 9.27 -2.20
N GLU A 65 1.83 9.19 -3.51
CA GLU A 65 0.86 9.69 -4.50
C GLU A 65 0.08 8.55 -5.19
N TYR A 66 0.69 7.36 -5.23
CA TYR A 66 0.18 6.20 -5.97
C TYR A 66 0.27 4.90 -5.15
N ILE A 67 -0.71 4.02 -5.37
CA ILE A 67 -0.76 2.68 -4.78
C ILE A 67 -0.87 1.64 -5.89
N PRO A 68 0.13 0.75 -6.05
CA PRO A 68 0.08 -0.36 -6.99
C PRO A 68 -1.05 -1.34 -6.64
N SER A 69 -2.19 -1.26 -7.35
CA SER A 69 -3.44 -1.93 -6.95
C SER A 69 -3.37 -3.46 -6.96
N ARG A 70 -2.54 -4.06 -7.81
CA ARG A 70 -2.33 -5.53 -7.86
C ARG A 70 -1.53 -6.02 -6.67
N LEU A 71 -0.42 -5.35 -6.39
CA LEU A 71 0.40 -5.65 -5.22
C LEU A 71 -0.40 -5.44 -3.92
N ALA A 72 -1.15 -4.35 -3.83
CA ALA A 72 -2.03 -4.08 -2.70
C ALA A 72 -3.03 -5.22 -2.47
N PHE A 73 -3.71 -5.69 -3.53
CA PHE A 73 -4.63 -6.82 -3.44
C PHE A 73 -3.94 -8.09 -2.92
N SER A 74 -2.80 -8.45 -3.52
CA SER A 74 -2.03 -9.65 -3.15
C SER A 74 -1.52 -9.60 -1.70
N LEU A 75 -1.06 -8.43 -1.23
CA LEU A 75 -0.60 -8.26 0.14
C LEU A 75 -1.75 -8.33 1.15
N LEU A 76 -2.92 -7.78 0.83
CA LEU A 76 -4.12 -7.90 1.68
C LEU A 76 -4.56 -9.36 1.81
N LYS A 77 -4.58 -10.13 0.71
CA LYS A 77 -4.85 -11.59 0.75
C LYS A 77 -3.86 -12.36 1.63
N SER A 78 -2.64 -11.85 1.74
CA SER A 78 -1.55 -12.46 2.51
C SER A 78 -1.48 -11.96 3.97
N PHE A 79 -2.35 -11.03 4.36
CA PHE A 79 -2.36 -10.42 5.67
C PHE A 79 -3.19 -11.26 6.65
N ASP A 80 -2.63 -11.50 7.83
CA ASP A 80 -3.27 -12.15 8.97
C ASP A 80 -3.59 -11.05 9.99
N GLU A 81 -4.86 -10.63 10.04
CA GLU A 81 -5.33 -9.52 10.86
C GLU A 81 -5.25 -9.83 12.35
N GLU A 82 -5.48 -11.08 12.75
CA GLU A 82 -5.39 -11.51 14.14
C GLU A 82 -3.97 -11.33 14.67
N LYS A 83 -2.98 -11.80 13.89
CA LYS A 83 -1.55 -11.72 14.25
C LYS A 83 -0.86 -10.45 13.76
N CYS A 84 -1.60 -9.55 13.11
CA CYS A 84 -1.14 -8.31 12.48
C CYS A 84 0.18 -8.51 11.67
N LYS A 85 0.17 -9.43 10.71
CA LYS A 85 1.36 -9.71 9.90
C LYS A 85 1.07 -10.15 8.48
N ILE A 86 1.98 -9.81 7.57
CA ILE A 86 1.96 -10.25 6.18
C ILE A 86 2.77 -11.54 6.07
N LYS A 87 2.17 -12.60 5.52
CA LYS A 87 2.83 -13.87 5.22
C LYS A 87 3.28 -13.88 3.77
N LEU A 88 4.58 -13.85 3.54
CA LEU A 88 5.11 -13.90 2.18
C LEU A 88 5.27 -15.36 1.71
N TYR A 89 5.27 -15.54 0.39
CA TYR A 89 5.39 -16.86 -0.24
C TYR A 89 6.67 -17.60 0.16
N ASN A 90 7.77 -16.87 0.40
CA ASN A 90 9.05 -17.43 0.85
C ASN A 90 9.06 -17.79 2.35
N GLY A 91 7.91 -17.75 3.02
CA GLY A 91 7.77 -18.04 4.44
C GLY A 91 8.16 -16.89 5.38
N LYS A 92 8.75 -15.79 4.87
CA LYS A 92 9.04 -14.59 5.68
C LYS A 92 7.74 -13.98 6.19
N LYS A 93 7.78 -13.52 7.44
CA LYS A 93 6.64 -12.87 8.11
C LYS A 93 7.02 -11.43 8.43
N ILE A 94 6.20 -10.49 7.97
CA ILE A 94 6.38 -9.07 8.27
C ILE A 94 5.34 -8.68 9.29
N HIS A 95 5.79 -8.41 10.52
CA HIS A 95 4.93 -7.88 11.57
C HIS A 95 4.66 -6.41 11.32
N ILE A 96 3.39 -6.01 11.46
CA ILE A 96 2.93 -4.63 11.39
C ILE A 96 2.56 -4.21 12.82
N THR A 97 3.07 -3.07 13.25
CA THR A 97 3.03 -2.61 14.65
C THR A 97 2.79 -1.12 14.72
N GLU A 98 2.49 -0.61 15.91
CA GLU A 98 2.34 0.84 16.13
C GLU A 98 3.64 1.60 15.81
N ASP A 99 4.81 1.01 16.07
CA ASP A 99 6.14 1.57 15.73
C ASP A 99 6.26 1.84 14.23
N ASP A 100 5.63 1.00 13.42
CA ASP A 100 5.64 1.20 11.97
C ASP A 100 4.78 2.39 11.56
N VAL A 101 3.66 2.62 12.25
CA VAL A 101 2.78 3.77 11.95
C VAL A 101 3.51 5.06 12.29
N GLU A 102 4.14 5.11 13.47
CA GLU A 102 4.97 6.24 13.88
C GLU A 102 6.14 6.45 12.91
N LEU A 103 6.81 5.38 12.47
CA LEU A 103 7.92 5.51 11.53
C LEU A 103 7.47 6.02 10.14
N VAL A 104 6.34 5.53 9.64
CA VAL A 104 5.86 5.82 8.27
C VAL A 104 5.17 7.18 8.20
N TYR A 105 4.35 7.53 9.19
CA TYR A 105 3.56 8.76 9.18
C TYR A 105 4.02 9.82 10.19
N GLY A 106 4.79 9.44 11.21
CA GLY A 106 5.09 10.31 12.35
C GLY A 106 3.84 10.68 13.14
N PHE A 107 2.89 9.76 13.25
CA PHE A 107 1.67 9.96 14.04
C PHE A 107 1.98 9.98 15.54
N PRO A 108 1.20 10.73 16.34
CA PRO A 108 1.35 10.72 17.78
C PRO A 108 1.08 9.33 18.37
N ARG A 109 1.92 8.93 19.33
CA ARG A 109 1.68 7.79 20.23
C ARG A 109 1.42 8.32 21.64
N GLY A 110 0.32 9.04 21.80
CA GLY A 110 -0.09 9.53 23.11
C GLY A 110 -0.65 8.42 24.01
N ASP A 111 -1.10 8.82 25.18
CA ASP A 111 -1.63 7.95 26.25
C ASP A 111 -3.16 7.77 26.18
N ILE A 112 -3.87 8.63 25.44
CA ILE A 112 -5.31 8.51 25.25
C ILE A 112 -5.61 7.47 24.17
N THR A 113 -6.24 6.37 24.57
CA THR A 113 -6.67 5.32 23.63
C THR A 113 -8.05 5.66 23.05
N TYR A 114 -8.13 5.77 21.72
CA TYR A 114 -9.39 5.99 21.02
C TYR A 114 -10.09 4.67 20.69
N CYS A 115 -11.21 4.39 21.37
CA CYS A 115 -11.98 3.15 21.20
C CYS A 115 -13.18 3.35 20.27
N ARG A 116 -13.23 2.56 19.19
CA ARG A 116 -14.29 2.63 18.19
C ARG A 116 -15.67 2.20 18.69
N GLU A 117 -15.70 1.25 19.62
CA GLU A 117 -16.94 0.60 20.05
C GLU A 117 -17.81 1.47 20.96
N LYS A 118 -17.29 2.60 21.46
CA LYS A 118 -17.98 3.48 22.42
C LYS A 118 -18.64 4.69 21.75
N TRP A 119 -18.70 4.73 20.43
CA TRP A 119 -19.01 5.93 19.68
C TRP A 119 -20.43 6.48 19.83
N LYS A 120 -20.49 7.79 20.07
CA LYS A 120 -21.61 8.64 19.72
C LYS A 120 -21.77 8.72 18.20
N SER A 121 -22.98 9.03 17.77
CA SER A 121 -23.30 9.22 16.35
C SER A 121 -22.43 10.32 15.73
N ASN A 122 -21.82 10.04 14.58
CA ASN A 122 -21.12 11.04 13.76
C ASN A 122 -22.08 11.91 12.92
N ALA A 123 -23.40 11.71 13.06
CA ALA A 123 -24.41 12.45 12.31
C ALA A 123 -24.34 13.98 12.51
N PRO A 124 -24.03 14.53 13.71
CA PRO A 124 -23.87 15.98 13.87
C PRO A 124 -22.74 16.53 13.00
N LEU A 125 -21.53 15.96 13.11
CA LEU A 125 -20.38 16.34 12.27
C LEU A 125 -20.70 16.25 10.79
N MET A 126 -21.27 15.13 10.34
CA MET A 126 -21.58 14.94 8.92
C MET A 126 -22.69 15.87 8.43
N ARG A 127 -23.61 16.32 9.30
CA ARG A 127 -24.63 17.33 8.97
C ARG A 127 -24.01 18.71 8.80
N GLU A 128 -23.15 19.10 9.73
CA GLU A 128 -22.46 20.39 9.68
C GLU A 128 -21.56 20.49 8.44
N LEU A 129 -20.75 19.46 8.16
CA LEU A 129 -19.92 19.43 6.96
C LEU A 129 -20.76 19.51 5.69
N ALA A 130 -21.92 18.87 5.66
CA ALA A 130 -22.81 18.89 4.51
C ALA A 130 -23.42 20.28 4.29
N GLU A 131 -23.80 20.97 5.36
CA GLU A 131 -24.27 22.35 5.31
C GLU A 131 -23.18 23.29 4.79
N GLN A 132 -21.95 23.18 5.30
CA GLN A 132 -20.81 23.98 4.82
C GLN A 132 -20.45 23.70 3.35
N CYS A 133 -20.69 22.46 2.88
CA CYS A 133 -20.42 22.05 1.50
C CYS A 133 -21.62 22.20 0.55
N ASP A 134 -22.74 22.79 0.99
CA ASP A 134 -24.00 22.89 0.25
C ASP A 134 -24.44 21.55 -0.37
N THR A 135 -24.48 20.50 0.45
CA THR A 135 -24.79 19.14 -0.01
C THR A 135 -25.52 18.30 1.04
N LYS A 136 -25.79 17.04 0.72
CA LYS A 136 -26.37 16.07 1.66
C LYS A 136 -25.27 15.35 2.45
N PRO A 137 -25.49 14.94 3.72
CA PRO A 137 -24.49 14.24 4.53
C PRO A 137 -23.81 13.03 3.86
N GLY A 138 -24.52 12.31 2.99
CA GLY A 138 -23.96 11.17 2.24
C GLY A 138 -23.07 11.54 1.05
N ASN A 139 -23.03 12.82 0.65
CA ASN A 139 -22.41 13.32 -0.57
C ASN A 139 -21.23 14.28 -0.32
N VAL A 140 -20.85 14.47 0.95
CA VAL A 140 -19.67 15.26 1.31
C VAL A 140 -18.44 14.66 0.65
N ASN A 141 -17.78 15.46 -0.19
CA ASN A 141 -16.64 15.01 -0.99
C ASN A 141 -15.35 15.72 -0.56
N HIS A 142 -14.22 15.06 -0.78
CA HIS A 142 -12.90 15.54 -0.37
C HIS A 142 -12.54 16.91 -0.95
N LYS A 143 -12.96 17.23 -2.19
CA LYS A 143 -12.60 18.50 -2.83
C LYS A 143 -13.30 19.69 -2.16
N ALA A 144 -14.58 19.52 -1.79
CA ALA A 144 -15.32 20.55 -1.06
C ALA A 144 -14.69 20.81 0.32
N VAL A 145 -14.35 19.75 1.06
CA VAL A 145 -13.70 19.86 2.38
C VAL A 145 -12.29 20.46 2.25
N GLU A 146 -11.52 20.09 1.23
CA GLU A 146 -10.22 20.70 0.91
C GLU A 146 -10.35 22.20 0.66
N GLN A 147 -11.33 22.62 -0.15
CA GLN A 147 -11.56 24.04 -0.45
C GLN A 147 -11.93 24.84 0.81
N LEU A 148 -12.80 24.30 1.66
CA LEU A 148 -13.14 24.91 2.95
C LEU A 148 -11.91 25.00 3.88
N MET A 149 -11.12 23.94 3.94
CA MET A 149 -9.90 23.90 4.76
C MET A 149 -8.91 24.98 4.30
N LEU A 150 -8.67 25.06 3.00
CA LEU A 150 -7.74 26.04 2.42
C LEU A 150 -8.28 27.47 2.55
N ALA A 151 -9.60 27.69 2.55
CA ALA A 151 -10.18 29.01 2.75
C ALA A 151 -9.97 29.58 4.17
N ASP A 152 -9.83 28.72 5.19
CA ASP A 152 -9.49 29.16 6.55
C ASP A 152 -8.00 29.50 6.67
N GLN A 153 -7.65 30.70 6.25
CA GLN A 153 -6.28 31.22 6.26
C GLN A 153 -5.73 31.44 7.68
N LYS A 154 -6.58 31.46 8.72
CA LYS A 154 -6.15 31.71 10.11
C LYS A 154 -5.66 30.44 10.81
N GLY A 155 -5.94 29.26 10.26
CA GLY A 155 -5.58 27.99 10.89
C GLY A 155 -6.37 27.75 12.19
N GLY A 156 -7.59 28.28 12.31
CA GLY A 156 -8.39 28.19 13.53
C GLY A 156 -8.92 26.78 13.84
N PRO A 157 -9.82 26.65 14.83
CA PRO A 157 -10.49 25.38 15.13
C PRO A 157 -11.15 24.74 13.91
N GLN A 158 -11.77 25.55 13.03
CA GLN A 158 -12.41 25.03 11.82
C GLN A 158 -11.40 24.40 10.86
N PHE A 159 -10.28 25.06 10.58
CA PHE A 159 -9.17 24.46 9.85
C PHE A 159 -8.74 23.12 10.47
N LYS A 160 -8.52 23.07 11.80
CA LYS A 160 -8.08 21.85 12.51
C LYS A 160 -9.06 20.69 12.31
N ILE A 161 -10.36 20.95 12.41
CA ILE A 161 -11.43 19.96 12.17
C ILE A 161 -11.37 19.44 10.73
N LEU A 162 -11.34 20.34 9.74
CA LEU A 162 -11.34 19.97 8.32
C LEU A 162 -10.05 19.21 7.94
N PHE A 163 -8.90 19.60 8.50
CA PHE A 163 -7.64 18.88 8.35
C PHE A 163 -7.73 17.46 8.90
N LEU A 164 -8.25 17.27 10.12
CA LEU A 164 -8.39 15.95 10.73
C LEU A 164 -9.36 15.04 9.94
N VAL A 165 -10.44 15.61 9.40
CA VAL A 165 -11.38 14.90 8.53
C VAL A 165 -10.69 14.43 7.25
N LEU A 166 -9.87 15.28 6.61
CA LEU A 166 -9.11 14.90 5.42
C LEU A 166 -8.00 13.89 5.74
N LEU A 167 -7.29 14.08 6.85
CA LEU A 167 -6.26 13.15 7.32
C LEU A 167 -6.83 11.75 7.54
N GLU A 168 -7.93 11.64 8.29
CA GLU A 168 -8.57 10.35 8.59
C GLU A 168 -9.09 9.69 7.31
N SER A 169 -9.82 10.43 6.47
CA SER A 169 -10.37 9.90 5.22
C SER A 169 -9.32 9.58 4.14
N ALA A 170 -8.11 10.17 4.23
CA ALA A 170 -6.99 9.88 3.33
C ALA A 170 -6.13 8.70 3.80
N LEU A 171 -5.72 8.73 5.06
CA LEU A 171 -4.58 7.95 5.53
C LEU A 171 -4.98 6.80 6.46
N ILE A 172 -6.16 6.90 7.10
CA ILE A 172 -6.56 5.99 8.18
C ILE A 172 -7.78 5.16 7.78
N GLU A 173 -8.93 5.80 7.59
CA GLU A 173 -10.19 5.14 7.30
C GLU A 173 -10.90 5.75 6.08
N PRO A 174 -10.42 5.46 4.87
CA PRO A 174 -11.12 5.84 3.66
C PRO A 174 -12.46 5.10 3.53
N SER A 175 -13.42 5.76 2.88
CA SER A 175 -14.73 5.18 2.56
C SER A 175 -14.71 4.39 1.24
N THR A 176 -15.44 3.27 1.21
CA THR A 176 -15.60 2.46 0.00
C THR A 176 -16.42 3.12 -1.12
N CYS A 177 -17.12 4.22 -0.83
CA CYS A 177 -17.93 4.93 -1.83
C CYS A 177 -17.24 6.19 -2.38
N GLY A 178 -16.02 6.53 -1.92
CA GLY A 178 -15.27 7.70 -2.39
C GLY A 178 -15.76 9.06 -1.86
N MET A 179 -16.79 9.06 -1.00
CA MET A 179 -17.28 10.21 -0.24
C MET A 179 -16.78 10.13 1.20
N ILE A 180 -16.66 11.27 1.89
CA ILE A 180 -16.24 11.33 3.28
C ILE A 180 -17.32 10.72 4.18
N LYS A 181 -16.91 9.81 5.07
CA LYS A 181 -17.75 9.17 6.09
C LYS A 181 -17.03 9.19 7.43
N SER A 182 -16.53 10.36 7.79
CA SER A 182 -15.60 10.53 8.90
C SER A 182 -16.21 10.12 10.22
N LYS A 183 -15.41 9.48 11.07
CA LYS A 183 -15.90 8.89 12.34
C LYS A 183 -15.26 9.51 13.57
N ILE A 184 -14.52 10.60 13.39
CA ILE A 184 -13.74 11.27 14.44
C ILE A 184 -14.53 12.34 15.22
N GLY A 185 -15.86 12.26 15.25
CA GLY A 185 -16.72 13.27 15.90
C GLY A 185 -16.33 13.58 17.34
N GLU A 186 -16.07 12.55 18.15
CA GLU A 186 -15.64 12.75 19.55
C GLU A 186 -14.21 13.29 19.68
N ILE A 187 -13.35 13.05 18.69
CA ILE A 187 -11.98 13.57 18.69
C ILE A 187 -12.01 15.08 18.46
N ILE A 188 -12.84 15.54 17.53
CA ILE A 188 -12.90 16.96 17.17
C ILE A 188 -13.62 17.81 18.22
N ASP A 189 -14.40 17.20 19.12
CA ASP A 189 -15.00 17.87 20.28
C ASP A 189 -13.93 18.33 21.30
N ASP A 190 -12.73 17.74 21.27
CA ASP A 190 -11.62 18.03 22.17
C ASP A 190 -10.29 18.18 21.40
N LEU A 191 -10.17 19.28 20.67
CA LEU A 191 -8.98 19.60 19.87
C LEU A 191 -7.69 19.72 20.70
N ASP A 192 -7.80 20.07 21.99
CA ASP A 192 -6.64 20.25 22.87
C ASP A 192 -5.94 18.92 23.17
N ASN A 193 -6.70 17.82 23.20
CA ASN A 193 -6.19 16.48 23.44
C ASN A 193 -5.86 15.67 22.18
N VAL A 194 -6.10 16.20 20.98
CA VAL A 194 -5.83 15.49 19.72
C VAL A 194 -4.40 14.94 19.66
N ARG A 195 -3.40 15.73 20.08
CA ARG A 195 -1.99 15.30 20.08
C ARG A 195 -1.68 14.19 21.10
N ASN A 196 -2.51 14.04 22.13
CA ASN A 196 -2.34 13.06 23.21
C ASN A 196 -3.05 11.74 22.88
N ILE A 197 -3.72 11.63 21.74
CA ILE A 197 -4.33 10.38 21.28
C ILE A 197 -3.24 9.44 20.72
N ASN A 198 -3.36 8.14 20.99
CA ASN A 198 -2.57 7.13 20.31
C ASN A 198 -3.13 6.84 18.90
N TRP A 199 -2.79 7.72 17.95
CA TRP A 199 -3.17 7.59 16.54
C TRP A 199 -2.52 6.38 15.87
N CYS A 200 -1.36 5.93 16.38
CA CYS A 200 -0.72 4.71 15.92
C CYS A 200 -1.59 3.47 16.19
N SER A 201 -2.07 3.32 17.43
CA SER A 201 -2.96 2.23 17.83
C SER A 201 -4.29 2.29 17.08
N TYR A 202 -4.86 3.50 16.92
CA TYR A 202 -6.06 3.70 16.12
C TYR A 202 -5.87 3.23 14.67
N THR A 203 -4.75 3.56 14.04
CA THR A 203 -4.45 3.13 12.66
C THR A 203 -4.34 1.61 12.54
N ILE A 204 -3.65 0.95 13.48
CA ILE A 204 -3.55 -0.52 13.52
C ILE A 204 -4.92 -1.17 13.74
N TYR A 205 -5.73 -0.61 14.65
CA TYR A 205 -7.09 -1.06 14.86
C TYR A 205 -7.91 -0.99 13.57
N VAL A 206 -7.86 0.14 12.86
CA VAL A 206 -8.61 0.32 11.60
C VAL A 206 -8.12 -0.64 10.53
N LEU A 207 -6.81 -0.89 10.43
CA LEU A 207 -6.25 -1.89 9.52
C LEU A 207 -6.85 -3.28 9.77
N LYS A 208 -6.87 -3.73 11.02
CA LYS A 208 -7.45 -5.04 11.40
C LYS A 208 -8.95 -5.10 11.11
N PHE A 209 -9.69 -4.07 11.51
CA PHE A 209 -11.14 -3.98 11.30
C PHE A 209 -11.50 -3.96 9.82
N ALA A 210 -10.78 -3.19 9.00
CA ALA A 210 -11.00 -3.12 7.56
C ALA A 210 -10.69 -4.47 6.89
N MET A 211 -9.63 -5.16 7.31
CA MET A 211 -9.29 -6.49 6.80
C MET A 211 -10.39 -7.51 7.07
N GLY A 212 -10.86 -7.59 8.32
CA GLY A 212 -11.92 -8.54 8.71
C GLY A 212 -13.25 -8.31 8.00
N ASN A 213 -13.48 -7.11 7.44
CA ASN A 213 -14.65 -6.82 6.60
C ASN A 213 -14.38 -7.07 5.11
N TRP A 214 -13.18 -6.72 4.65
CA TRP A 214 -12.82 -6.84 3.24
C TRP A 214 -12.65 -8.30 2.80
N SER A 215 -12.02 -9.15 3.63
CA SER A 215 -11.81 -10.60 3.36
C SER A 215 -13.10 -11.38 3.09
N LYS A 216 -14.24 -10.90 3.58
CA LYS A 216 -15.55 -11.53 3.37
C LYS A 216 -16.07 -11.40 1.95
N THR A 217 -15.62 -10.37 1.21
CA THR A 217 -16.15 -10.07 -0.13
C THR A 217 -15.09 -9.97 -1.20
N GLU A 218 -13.93 -9.38 -0.87
CA GLU A 218 -12.76 -9.14 -1.75
C GLU A 218 -13.05 -8.37 -3.05
N LYS A 219 -14.31 -7.98 -3.29
CA LYS A 219 -14.79 -7.27 -4.49
C LYS A 219 -14.85 -5.76 -4.30
N ASN A 220 -14.93 -5.30 -3.06
CA ASN A 220 -15.09 -3.90 -2.73
C ASN A 220 -13.73 -3.21 -2.58
N ALA A 221 -13.76 -1.87 -2.60
CA ALA A 221 -12.61 -1.08 -2.19
C ALA A 221 -12.23 -1.40 -0.73
N PHE A 222 -10.94 -1.32 -0.43
CA PHE A 222 -10.44 -1.49 0.94
C PHE A 222 -10.66 -0.19 1.75
N ALA A 223 -11.28 -0.30 2.91
CA ALA A 223 -11.64 0.82 3.80
C ALA A 223 -10.68 0.98 4.99
N GLY A 224 -9.39 0.75 4.76
CA GLY A 224 -8.36 0.86 5.79
C GLY A 224 -7.14 1.65 5.29
N PRO A 225 -6.09 1.74 6.13
CA PRO A 225 -4.93 2.61 5.91
C PRO A 225 -3.98 2.02 4.87
N LEU A 226 -4.44 1.94 3.62
CA LEU A 226 -3.73 1.30 2.52
C LEU A 226 -2.36 1.95 2.22
N PRO A 227 -2.20 3.29 2.21
CA PRO A 227 -0.90 3.90 2.00
C PRO A 227 0.13 3.45 3.05
N PHE A 228 -0.27 3.44 4.33
CA PHE A 228 0.56 2.92 5.43
C PHE A 228 0.92 1.47 5.22
N PHE A 229 -0.07 0.60 4.97
CA PHE A 229 0.16 -0.83 4.82
C PHE A 229 1.20 -1.13 3.71
N MET A 230 1.08 -0.42 2.59
CA MET A 230 2.01 -0.52 1.46
C MET A 230 3.41 0.02 1.80
N ALA A 231 3.49 1.17 2.48
CA ALA A 231 4.75 1.77 2.89
C ALA A 231 5.49 0.92 3.93
N ALA A 232 4.77 0.37 4.91
CA ALA A 232 5.33 -0.52 5.93
C ALA A 232 5.88 -1.81 5.31
N TYR A 233 5.15 -2.42 4.38
CA TYR A 233 5.65 -3.55 3.59
C TYR A 233 6.94 -3.18 2.84
N TYR A 234 6.93 -2.04 2.12
CA TYR A 234 8.08 -1.60 1.33
C TYR A 234 9.32 -1.36 2.20
N HIS A 235 9.16 -0.65 3.31
CA HIS A 235 10.24 -0.36 4.24
C HIS A 235 10.87 -1.65 4.80
N LYS A 236 10.04 -2.59 5.28
CA LYS A 236 10.52 -3.83 5.92
C LYS A 236 10.98 -4.93 4.96
N HIS A 237 10.52 -4.90 3.72
CA HIS A 237 10.80 -5.97 2.77
C HIS A 237 11.75 -5.57 1.64
N VAL A 238 11.61 -4.35 1.11
CA VAL A 238 12.33 -3.91 -0.09
C VAL A 238 13.57 -3.11 0.29
N VAL A 239 13.45 -2.20 1.27
CA VAL A 239 14.58 -1.38 1.73
C VAL A 239 15.43 -2.12 2.76
N SER A 240 14.80 -2.89 3.64
CA SER A 240 15.47 -3.60 4.73
C SER A 240 15.89 -5.05 4.41
N PRO A 241 16.77 -5.28 3.41
CA PRO A 241 17.66 -6.45 3.50
C PRO A 241 19.18 -6.17 3.49
N ALA A 242 19.69 -4.95 3.23
CA ALA A 242 21.15 -4.80 2.99
C ALA A 242 21.81 -3.41 3.20
N SER A 243 21.23 -2.42 3.90
CA SER A 243 21.98 -1.17 4.20
C SER A 243 22.80 -1.20 5.51
N ALA A 244 22.77 -2.31 6.26
CA ALA A 244 23.47 -2.46 7.54
C ALA A 244 24.84 -3.17 7.43
N ALA A 245 25.39 -3.33 6.23
CA ALA A 245 26.78 -3.74 6.04
C ALA A 245 27.58 -2.54 5.52
N GLY A 246 27.89 -1.57 6.40
CA GLY A 246 28.99 -0.63 6.16
C GLY A 246 28.78 0.87 6.38
N ALA A 247 27.64 1.35 6.90
CA ALA A 247 27.48 2.79 7.17
C ALA A 247 27.68 3.14 8.66
N PRO A 248 28.55 4.12 9.01
CA PRO A 248 28.71 4.58 10.37
C PRO A 248 27.41 5.19 10.91
N SER A 249 27.12 4.87 12.17
CA SER A 249 26.04 5.44 12.95
C SER A 249 26.11 6.97 12.96
N GLY A 250 25.20 7.65 12.25
CA GLY A 250 25.04 9.09 12.38
C GLY A 250 24.33 9.79 11.22
N SER A 251 23.08 9.44 10.92
CA SER A 251 22.06 10.39 10.41
C SER A 251 20.74 9.65 10.19
N ARG A 252 19.74 9.91 11.04
CA ARG A 252 18.35 9.50 10.78
C ARG A 252 17.76 10.39 9.70
N VAL A 253 17.04 9.72 8.78
CA VAL A 253 15.91 10.11 7.91
C VAL A 253 16.20 9.70 6.46
N PRO A 254 15.56 8.65 5.92
CA PRO A 254 15.53 8.44 4.48
C PRO A 254 14.47 9.38 3.90
N VAL A 255 14.91 10.51 3.36
CA VAL A 255 14.09 11.38 2.49
C VAL A 255 13.77 10.57 1.23
N GLY A 256 12.55 10.04 1.18
CA GLY A 256 12.10 9.14 0.12
C GLY A 256 11.81 9.90 -1.18
N ASN A 257 12.61 9.65 -2.22
CA ASN A 257 12.22 9.97 -3.59
C ASN A 257 11.47 8.76 -4.20
N MET A 258 10.18 8.69 -3.91
CA MET A 258 9.28 7.60 -4.33
C MET A 258 9.03 7.59 -5.84
N PHE A 259 9.23 8.72 -6.51
CA PHE A 259 9.12 8.87 -7.98
C PHE A 259 10.04 7.93 -8.76
N GLY A 260 11.32 7.83 -8.39
CA GLY A 260 12.28 6.94 -9.06
C GLY A 260 12.01 5.44 -8.82
N LEU A 261 11.21 5.13 -7.80
CA LEU A 261 10.88 3.76 -7.40
C LEU A 261 9.51 3.32 -7.96
N GLN A 262 8.59 4.27 -8.17
CA GLN A 262 7.37 4.09 -8.95
C GLN A 262 7.67 3.73 -10.40
N GLU A 263 8.64 4.40 -11.03
CA GLU A 263 9.08 4.06 -12.39
C GLU A 263 9.68 2.65 -12.49
N ARG A 264 10.29 2.14 -11.40
CA ARG A 264 10.79 0.75 -11.34
C ARG A 264 9.66 -0.26 -11.12
N ALA A 265 8.66 0.06 -10.30
CA ALA A 265 7.49 -0.79 -10.09
C ALA A 265 6.61 -0.88 -11.36
N GLU A 266 6.40 0.24 -12.06
CA GLU A 266 5.67 0.31 -13.33
C GLU A 266 6.43 -0.42 -14.47
N ARG A 267 7.76 -0.24 -14.56
CA ARG A 267 8.60 -1.03 -15.50
C ARG A 267 8.55 -2.53 -15.20
N ARG A 268 8.39 -2.93 -13.94
CA ARG A 268 8.22 -4.33 -13.53
C ARG A 268 6.82 -4.86 -13.84
N GLU A 269 5.75 -4.09 -13.61
CA GLU A 269 4.39 -4.46 -14.02
C GLU A 269 4.27 -4.60 -15.55
N GLN A 270 4.93 -3.73 -16.33
CA GLN A 270 4.97 -3.85 -17.79
C GLN A 270 5.72 -5.10 -18.25
N ARG A 271 6.80 -5.50 -17.55
CA ARG A 271 7.52 -6.75 -17.83
C ARG A 271 6.70 -7.99 -17.48
N VAL A 272 6.00 -7.98 -16.34
CA VAL A 272 5.08 -9.06 -15.95
C VAL A 272 3.93 -9.18 -16.95
N LYS A 273 3.37 -8.05 -17.39
CA LYS A 273 2.33 -8.04 -18.44
C LYS A 273 2.86 -8.59 -19.76
N LYS A 274 4.07 -8.23 -20.19
CA LYS A 274 4.71 -8.75 -21.41
C LYS A 274 4.95 -10.26 -21.34
N VAL A 275 5.34 -10.79 -20.18
CA VAL A 275 5.53 -12.24 -19.97
C VAL A 275 4.19 -12.99 -19.96
N MET A 276 3.13 -12.40 -19.41
CA MET A 276 1.79 -13.00 -19.45
C MET A 276 1.13 -12.91 -20.84
N ASP A 277 1.34 -11.83 -21.59
CA ASP A 277 0.87 -11.70 -22.97
C ASP A 277 1.58 -12.70 -23.91
N LEU A 278 2.86 -13.02 -23.64
CA LEU A 278 3.60 -14.11 -24.32
C LEU A 278 3.11 -15.52 -23.96
N SER A 279 2.39 -15.67 -22.83
CA SER A 279 1.85 -16.95 -22.35
C SER A 279 0.42 -17.22 -22.83
N CYS A 280 -0.31 -16.21 -23.31
CA CYS A 280 -1.68 -16.35 -23.82
C CYS A 280 -1.81 -16.16 -25.34
N GLY A 281 -0.70 -15.94 -26.05
CA GLY A 281 -0.65 -15.81 -27.50
C GLY A 281 -0.32 -17.12 -28.22
N ASP A 282 -1.36 -17.73 -28.80
CA ASP A 282 -1.35 -18.67 -29.93
C ASP A 282 -0.60 -20.01 -29.78
N HIS A 283 -1.36 -21.11 -29.93
CA HIS A 283 -0.84 -22.46 -30.17
C HIS A 283 -0.18 -22.53 -31.56
N ARG A 284 0.99 -21.91 -31.73
CA ARG A 284 1.92 -22.22 -32.82
C ARG A 284 3.36 -22.17 -32.32
N ASN A 285 3.83 -23.35 -31.93
CA ASN A 285 5.20 -23.84 -31.96
C ASN A 285 6.30 -22.78 -32.28
N PRO A 286 6.95 -22.16 -31.28
CA PRO A 286 8.03 -21.21 -31.51
C PRO A 286 9.38 -21.94 -31.59
N ILE A 287 9.58 -22.76 -32.63
CA ILE A 287 10.91 -23.33 -32.98
C ILE A 287 11.36 -22.88 -34.40
N GLN A 288 10.71 -21.91 -35.05
CA GLN A 288 11.12 -21.47 -36.39
C GLN A 288 11.46 -19.99 -36.60
N MET A 289 11.55 -19.17 -35.55
CA MET A 289 12.08 -17.80 -35.71
C MET A 289 13.21 -17.50 -34.74
N GLN A 290 14.32 -18.21 -34.90
CA GLN A 290 15.67 -17.74 -34.53
C GLN A 290 16.75 -18.66 -35.13
N LEU A 291 16.66 -18.90 -36.44
CA LEU A 291 17.76 -19.45 -37.25
C LEU A 291 17.85 -18.64 -38.55
N LYS A 292 18.14 -17.35 -38.40
CA LYS A 292 18.70 -16.49 -39.45
C LYS A 292 19.02 -15.14 -38.84
N VAL A 293 20.20 -15.06 -38.23
CA VAL A 293 21.18 -13.97 -38.28
C VAL A 293 22.23 -14.40 -37.25
N GLU A 294 23.27 -15.05 -37.76
CA GLU A 294 24.65 -15.17 -37.22
C GLU A 294 25.30 -16.41 -37.87
N GLU A 295 25.44 -16.36 -39.18
CA GLU A 295 26.67 -16.87 -39.80
C GLU A 295 27.54 -15.64 -40.03
N GLU A 296 28.55 -15.48 -39.19
CA GLU A 296 29.95 -15.22 -39.54
C GLU A 296 30.70 -14.75 -38.28
N GLY A 297 31.76 -15.48 -37.91
CA GLY A 297 32.76 -14.99 -36.93
C GLY A 297 33.08 -15.93 -35.77
N ASP A 298 33.76 -17.03 -36.09
CA ASP A 298 34.96 -17.57 -35.43
C ASP A 298 35.13 -17.56 -33.88
N GLY A 299 35.41 -18.76 -33.34
CA GLY A 299 36.35 -18.95 -32.22
C GLY A 299 35.84 -18.87 -30.78
N GLY A 300 35.78 -20.02 -30.08
CA GLY A 300 35.87 -20.05 -28.61
C GLY A 300 35.01 -21.11 -27.90
N GLY A 301 35.46 -22.36 -27.92
CA GLY A 301 34.90 -23.44 -27.10
C GLY A 301 35.11 -23.17 -25.61
N GLY A 302 34.02 -23.01 -24.86
CA GLY A 302 34.03 -22.88 -23.39
C GLY A 302 32.71 -22.38 -22.79
N ARG A 303 32.01 -21.46 -23.48
CA ARG A 303 30.76 -20.85 -22.97
C ARG A 303 29.46 -21.59 -23.33
N ALA A 304 29.53 -22.57 -24.22
CA ALA A 304 28.35 -23.27 -24.73
C ALA A 304 27.77 -24.31 -23.75
N ALA A 305 28.58 -24.83 -22.82
CA ALA A 305 28.11 -25.81 -21.84
C ALA A 305 27.34 -25.14 -20.69
N GLU A 306 27.83 -24.01 -20.14
CA GLU A 306 27.13 -23.25 -19.10
C GLU A 306 25.83 -22.60 -19.60
N LYS A 307 25.81 -22.05 -20.82
CA LYS A 307 24.58 -21.49 -21.40
C LYS A 307 23.51 -22.54 -21.70
N LYS A 308 23.91 -23.76 -22.09
CA LYS A 308 22.97 -24.87 -22.32
C LYS A 308 22.43 -25.45 -21.02
N GLN A 309 23.20 -25.41 -19.94
CA GLN A 309 22.74 -25.84 -18.61
C GLN A 309 21.78 -24.82 -18.00
N ALA A 310 22.13 -23.52 -17.99
CA ALA A 310 21.26 -22.46 -17.50
C ALA A 310 19.93 -22.33 -18.27
N SER A 311 19.96 -22.54 -19.60
CA SER A 311 18.74 -22.55 -20.41
C SER A 311 17.83 -23.76 -20.14
N LYS A 312 18.41 -24.93 -19.82
CA LYS A 312 17.64 -26.12 -19.42
C LYS A 312 17.06 -25.96 -18.02
N ASP A 313 17.79 -25.32 -17.12
CA ASP A 313 17.35 -25.09 -15.76
C ASP A 313 16.16 -24.10 -15.75
N TRP A 314 16.22 -23.00 -16.51
CA TRP A 314 15.09 -22.05 -16.66
C TRP A 314 13.84 -22.69 -17.27
N GLU A 315 13.96 -23.50 -18.33
CA GLU A 315 12.78 -24.12 -18.96
C GLU A 315 12.08 -25.13 -18.05
N SER A 316 12.81 -25.79 -17.15
CA SER A 316 12.28 -26.77 -16.19
C SER A 316 11.60 -26.17 -14.96
N MET A 317 11.79 -24.87 -14.70
CA MET A 317 11.22 -24.18 -13.53
C MET A 317 9.71 -23.95 -13.68
N SER A 318 8.99 -24.13 -12.56
CA SER A 318 7.59 -23.77 -12.43
C SER A 318 7.38 -22.26 -12.62
N LEU A 319 6.17 -21.87 -13.03
CA LEU A 319 5.81 -20.45 -13.24
C LEU A 319 5.97 -19.63 -11.95
N SER A 320 5.79 -20.24 -10.78
CA SER A 320 6.06 -19.63 -9.48
C SER A 320 7.54 -19.37 -9.24
N GLU A 321 8.44 -20.28 -9.61
CA GLU A 321 9.89 -20.11 -9.40
C GLU A 321 10.44 -19.00 -10.31
N LYS A 322 9.96 -18.93 -11.56
CA LYS A 322 10.28 -17.84 -12.51
C LYS A 322 9.82 -16.48 -12.00
N ALA A 323 8.65 -16.42 -11.37
CA ALA A 323 8.13 -15.20 -10.78
C ALA A 323 8.95 -14.75 -9.55
N VAL A 324 9.51 -15.68 -8.78
CA VAL A 324 10.35 -15.40 -7.62
C VAL A 324 11.75 -14.91 -8.02
N GLU A 325 12.36 -15.53 -9.04
CA GLU A 325 13.66 -15.07 -9.59
C GLU A 325 13.59 -13.66 -10.19
N LEU A 326 12.48 -13.29 -10.83
CA LEU A 326 12.27 -11.93 -11.34
C LEU A 326 12.09 -10.89 -10.21
N TYR A 327 11.78 -11.32 -8.99
CA TYR A 327 11.56 -10.46 -7.82
C TYR A 327 12.80 -10.29 -6.94
N VAL A 328 13.65 -11.31 -6.86
CA VAL A 328 14.92 -11.29 -6.13
C VAL A 328 16.03 -11.21 -7.18
N GLY A 329 16.34 -9.99 -7.65
CA GLY A 329 17.45 -9.79 -8.57
C GLY A 329 18.73 -10.43 -8.01
N GLU A 330 19.38 -11.24 -8.83
CA GLU A 330 20.67 -11.87 -8.53
C GLU A 330 21.69 -10.82 -8.05
N LYS A 331 22.53 -11.24 -7.11
CA LYS A 331 23.51 -10.43 -6.39
C LYS A 331 24.58 -9.82 -7.28
#